data_AF-A0A838F7C4-F1
#
_entry.id   AF-A0A838F7C4-F1
#
_cell.length_a   1.000
_cell.length_b   1.000
_cell.length_c   1.000
_cell.angle_alpha   90.00
_cell.angle_beta   90.00
_cell.angle_gamma   90.00
#
_symmetry.space_group_name_H-M   'P 1'
#
loop_
_entity.id
_entity.type
_entity.pdbx_description
1 polymer ?
#
loop_
_entity_poly.entity_id
_entity_poly.type
_entity_poly.pdbx_seq_one_letter_code
_entity_poly.pdbx_strand_id
1 'polypeptide(L)'
;RKWTGAFQEGSYAETDNWKEGSKVLFLDGKRNGMVSQVAANRPNEFMSFKHLGEVKDGVEDTTSEKVKQWTGGMENYTLKETNGVTELQVEMDITEEYKDYFANTWPKALEQVKALSEK
;
A
#
# COMPACT_ATOMS: atom_id res chain seq x y z
N ARG A 1 8.95 -3.56 -6.09
CA ARG A 1 8.38 -4.91 -6.33
C ARG A 1 8.96 -6.00 -5.43
N LYS A 2 10.23 -5.93 -5.00
CA LYS A 2 10.80 -6.98 -4.13
C LYS A 2 10.10 -7.07 -2.76
N TRP A 3 10.05 -5.95 -2.04
CA TRP A 3 9.46 -5.88 -0.69
C TRP A 3 7.97 -6.28 -0.63
N THR A 4 7.20 -5.92 -1.66
CA THR A 4 5.78 -6.28 -1.80
C THR A 4 5.55 -7.78 -1.98
N GLY A 5 6.60 -8.55 -2.32
CA GLY A 5 6.55 -10.00 -2.42
C GLY A 5 6.19 -10.71 -1.11
N ALA A 6 6.40 -10.05 0.04
CA ALA A 6 5.99 -10.57 1.34
C ALA A 6 4.46 -10.73 1.47
N PHE A 7 3.68 -9.89 0.77
CA PHE A 7 2.22 -9.98 0.74
C PHE A 7 1.77 -11.00 -0.29
N GLN A 8 2.30 -10.86 -1.50
CA GLN A 8 2.05 -11.80 -2.59
C GLN A 8 3.15 -11.67 -3.63
N GLU A 9 3.67 -12.83 -4.07
CA GLU A 9 4.71 -12.85 -5.08
C GLU A 9 4.21 -12.24 -6.40
N GLY A 10 5.07 -11.45 -7.03
CA GLY A 10 4.75 -10.77 -8.28
C GLY A 10 3.96 -9.47 -8.12
N SER A 11 3.61 -9.05 -6.91
CA SER A 11 2.86 -7.81 -6.69
C SER A 11 3.57 -6.54 -7.16
N TYR A 12 2.78 -5.61 -7.69
CA TYR A 12 3.24 -4.34 -8.26
C TYR A 12 2.17 -3.25 -8.17
N ALA A 13 2.58 -2.01 -8.44
CA ALA A 13 1.67 -0.86 -8.54
C ALA A 13 1.65 -0.34 -9.99
N GLU A 14 0.47 0.02 -10.48
CA GLU A 14 0.25 0.78 -11.72
C GLU A 14 -0.33 2.16 -11.37
N THR A 15 0.24 3.25 -11.88
CA THR A 15 -0.26 4.61 -11.70
C THR A 15 0.26 5.52 -12.80
N ASP A 16 -0.51 6.55 -13.16
CA ASP A 16 -0.18 7.47 -14.26
C ASP A 16 0.97 8.42 -13.89
N ASN A 17 0.87 9.01 -12.70
CA ASN A 17 1.86 9.90 -12.14
C ASN A 17 1.59 9.97 -10.63
N TRP A 18 2.57 9.71 -9.77
CA TRP A 18 2.42 9.60 -8.30
C TRP A 18 1.97 10.89 -7.58
N LYS A 19 1.31 11.82 -8.25
CA LYS A 19 0.79 13.06 -7.70
C LYS A 19 -0.49 12.82 -6.92
N GLU A 20 -0.81 13.75 -6.03
CA GLU A 20 -2.09 13.77 -5.32
C GLU A 20 -3.27 13.72 -6.29
N GLY A 21 -4.29 12.94 -5.92
CA GLY A 21 -5.46 12.68 -6.75
C GLY A 21 -5.28 11.56 -7.77
N SER A 22 -4.05 11.12 -8.05
CA SER A 22 -3.81 10.07 -9.05
C SER A 22 -4.31 8.72 -8.59
N LYS A 23 -4.86 7.97 -9.55
CA LYS A 23 -5.28 6.59 -9.33
C LYS A 23 -4.05 5.67 -9.22
N VAL A 24 -4.14 4.70 -8.32
CA VAL A 24 -3.13 3.66 -8.14
C VAL A 24 -3.85 2.31 -8.12
N LEU A 25 -3.37 1.36 -8.91
CA LEU A 25 -3.76 -0.04 -8.82
C LEU A 25 -2.64 -0.82 -8.15
N PHE A 26 -2.91 -1.40 -6.99
CA PHE A 26 -2.00 -2.36 -6.36
C PHE A 26 -2.44 -3.76 -6.78
N LEU A 27 -1.66 -4.42 -7.62
CA LEU A 27 -2.06 -5.64 -8.32
C LEU A 27 -1.10 -6.80 -8.03
N ASP A 28 -1.65 -8.00 -8.03
CA ASP A 28 -0.91 -9.26 -8.02
C ASP A 28 -0.53 -9.73 -9.44
N GLY A 29 0.17 -10.86 -9.52
CA GLY A 29 0.55 -11.47 -10.80
C GLY A 29 -0.62 -11.89 -11.71
N LYS A 30 -1.85 -11.92 -11.20
CA LYS A 30 -3.09 -12.21 -11.95
C LYS A 30 -3.92 -10.95 -12.23
N ARG A 31 -3.40 -9.75 -11.91
CA ARG A 31 -4.09 -8.46 -12.02
C ARG A 31 -5.31 -8.32 -11.10
N ASN A 32 -5.34 -9.06 -9.99
CA ASN A 32 -6.29 -8.82 -8.90
C ASN A 32 -5.64 -7.96 -7.83
N GLY A 33 -6.42 -7.20 -7.07
CA GLY A 33 -5.89 -6.43 -5.96
C GLY A 33 -6.78 -5.24 -5.60
N MET A 34 -6.18 -4.07 -5.41
CA MET A 34 -6.85 -2.88 -4.87
C MET A 34 -6.83 -1.71 -5.83
N VAL A 35 -7.95 -1.00 -5.90
CA VAL A 35 -8.08 0.34 -6.49
C VAL A 35 -7.88 1.35 -5.38
N SER A 36 -6.95 2.28 -5.57
CA SER A 36 -6.59 3.31 -4.60
C SER A 36 -6.36 4.66 -5.28
N GLN A 37 -6.22 5.70 -4.47
CA GLN A 37 -5.86 7.03 -4.91
C GLN A 37 -4.72 7.57 -4.03
N VAL A 38 -3.78 8.29 -4.63
CA VAL A 38 -2.81 9.09 -3.87
C VAL A 38 -3.57 10.19 -3.15
N ALA A 39 -3.74 10.06 -1.85
CA ALA A 39 -4.41 11.05 -1.02
C ALA A 39 -3.50 12.23 -0.70
N ALA A 40 -2.20 11.97 -0.53
CA ALA A 40 -1.18 13.01 -0.37
C ALA A 40 0.19 12.52 -0.83
N ASN A 41 1.02 13.42 -1.35
CA ASN A 41 2.41 13.12 -1.70
C ASN A 41 3.31 14.32 -1.42
N ARG A 42 4.13 14.20 -0.37
CA ARG A 42 5.26 15.08 -0.08
C ARG A 42 6.55 14.30 -0.33
N PRO A 43 7.25 14.57 -1.45
CA PRO A 43 8.42 13.80 -1.84
C PRO A 43 9.45 13.68 -0.71
N ASN A 44 9.96 12.47 -0.49
CA ASN A 44 10.95 12.11 0.55
C ASN A 44 10.48 12.33 2.01
N GLU A 45 9.20 12.59 2.24
CA GLU A 45 8.66 12.83 3.59
C GLU A 45 7.40 12.01 3.86
N PHE A 46 6.42 12.06 2.97
CA PHE A 46 5.11 11.48 3.22
C PHE A 46 4.42 11.01 1.95
N MET A 47 3.87 9.80 1.99
CA MET A 47 3.00 9.27 0.95
C MET A 47 1.76 8.68 1.60
N SER A 48 0.59 9.04 1.09
CA SER A 48 -0.69 8.56 1.59
C SER A 48 -1.54 8.03 0.47
N PHE A 49 -2.13 6.87 0.69
CA PHE A 49 -3.10 6.25 -0.20
C PHE A 49 -4.44 6.14 0.50
N LYS A 50 -5.50 6.39 -0.26
CA LYS A 50 -6.87 6.06 0.15
C LYS A 50 -7.35 4.89 -0.69
N HIS A 51 -7.77 3.82 -0.04
CA HIS A 51 -8.29 2.64 -0.71
C HIS A 51 -9.75 2.86 -1.12
N LEU A 52 -10.07 2.60 -2.38
CA LEU A 52 -11.37 2.91 -2.99
C LEU A 52 -12.17 1.67 -3.40
N GLY A 53 -11.57 0.47 -3.39
CA GLY A 53 -12.22 -0.76 -3.81
C GLY A 53 -11.23 -1.79 -4.31
N GLU A 54 -11.73 -2.86 -4.93
CA GLU A 54 -10.92 -3.98 -5.40
C GLU A 54 -10.90 -4.09 -6.92
N VAL A 55 -9.87 -4.77 -7.44
CA VAL A 55 -9.81 -5.26 -8.81
C VAL A 55 -9.92 -6.77 -8.75
N LYS A 56 -10.90 -7.35 -9.45
CA LYS A 56 -11.07 -8.79 -9.55
C LYS A 56 -11.37 -9.20 -10.98
N ASP A 57 -10.61 -10.14 -11.51
CA ASP A 57 -10.69 -10.63 -12.88
C ASP A 57 -10.64 -9.48 -13.92
N GLY A 58 -9.83 -8.45 -13.61
CA GLY A 58 -9.68 -7.24 -14.42
C GLY A 58 -10.83 -6.24 -14.32
N VAL A 59 -11.84 -6.51 -13.48
CA VAL A 59 -12.98 -5.62 -13.24
C VAL A 59 -12.79 -4.88 -11.93
N GLU A 60 -12.94 -3.55 -11.97
CA GLU A 60 -12.90 -2.72 -10.79
C GLU A 60 -14.26 -2.65 -10.10
N ASP A 61 -14.27 -2.84 -8.80
CA ASP A 61 -15.45 -2.65 -7.96
C ASP A 61 -15.14 -1.67 -6.82
N THR A 62 -15.77 -0.50 -6.90
CA THR A 62 -15.68 0.58 -5.92
C THR A 62 -17.03 0.92 -5.30
N THR A 63 -18.09 0.14 -5.61
CA THR A 63 -19.47 0.52 -5.29
C THR A 63 -20.29 -0.58 -4.62
N SER A 64 -19.85 -1.84 -4.65
CA SER A 64 -20.57 -2.92 -3.99
C SER A 64 -20.55 -2.80 -2.46
N GLU A 65 -21.55 -3.41 -1.82
CA GLU A 65 -21.62 -3.49 -0.35
C GLU A 65 -20.43 -4.25 0.27
N LYS A 66 -19.80 -5.16 -0.50
CA LYS A 66 -18.60 -5.86 -0.04
C LYS A 66 -17.44 -4.90 0.13
N VAL A 67 -17.18 -4.05 -0.87
CA VAL A 67 -16.04 -3.12 -0.80
C VAL A 67 -16.30 -1.96 0.14
N LYS A 68 -17.55 -1.48 0.24
CA LYS A 68 -17.94 -0.39 1.14
C LYS A 68 -17.59 -0.60 2.61
N GLN A 69 -17.42 -1.85 3.05
CA GLN A 69 -17.05 -2.19 4.42
C GLN A 69 -15.64 -1.73 4.81
N TRP A 70 -14.75 -1.55 3.83
CA TRP A 70 -13.35 -1.18 4.07
C TRP A 70 -12.87 -0.02 3.17
N THR A 71 -13.64 0.36 2.14
CA THR A 71 -13.33 1.56 1.34
C THR A 71 -13.24 2.80 2.21
N GLY A 72 -12.31 3.67 1.87
CA GLY A 72 -12.01 4.88 2.63
C GLY A 72 -10.90 4.70 3.65
N GLY A 73 -10.46 3.46 3.92
CA GLY A 73 -9.26 3.18 4.69
C GLY A 73 -8.02 3.82 4.09
N MET A 74 -7.16 4.31 4.97
CA MET A 74 -5.93 5.02 4.65
C MET A 74 -4.71 4.13 4.85
N GLU A 75 -3.71 4.30 3.99
CA GLU A 75 -2.39 3.70 4.13
C GLU A 75 -1.34 4.80 3.96
N ASN A 76 -0.59 5.06 5.02
CA ASN A 76 0.31 6.19 5.15
C ASN A 76 1.74 5.72 5.40
N TYR A 77 2.67 6.35 4.72
CA TYR A 77 4.10 6.14 4.83
C TYR A 77 4.75 7.46 5.21
N THR A 78 5.48 7.48 6.30
CA THR A 78 6.21 8.66 6.79
C THR A 78 7.69 8.34 6.91
N LEU A 79 8.53 9.19 6.33
CA LEU A 79 9.96 9.16 6.53
C LEU A 79 10.35 10.22 7.57
N LYS A 80 11.10 9.81 8.58
CA LYS A 80 11.69 10.72 9.58
C LYS A 80 13.18 10.52 9.62
N GLU A 81 13.94 11.58 9.37
CA GLU A 81 15.39 11.54 9.49
C GLU A 81 15.81 12.06 10.86
N THR A 82 16.69 11.34 11.55
CA THR A 82 17.29 11.76 12.83
C THR A 82 18.70 11.21 12.91
N ASN A 83 19.67 12.10 13.11
CA ASN A 83 21.10 11.76 13.26
C ASN A 83 21.67 10.89 12.12
N GLY A 84 21.25 11.14 10.88
CA GLY A 84 21.70 10.38 9.71
C GLY A 84 21.08 8.97 9.58
N VAL A 85 20.09 8.65 10.41
CA VAL A 85 19.27 7.44 10.29
C VAL A 85 17.87 7.84 9.83
N THR A 86 17.34 7.13 8.83
CA THR A 86 15.97 7.33 8.36
C THR A 86 15.06 6.25 8.93
N GLU A 87 14.04 6.66 9.67
CA GLU A 87 12.91 5.83 10.09
C GLU A 87 11.83 5.85 9.01
N LEU A 88 11.36 4.67 8.59
CA LEU A 88 10.15 4.49 7.80
C LEU A 88 9.03 4.00 8.71
N GLN A 89 8.02 4.83 8.91
CA GLN A 89 6.80 4.50 9.63
C GLN A 89 5.69 4.19 8.63
N VAL A 90 4.97 3.09 8.85
CA VAL A 90 3.77 2.71 8.08
C VAL A 90 2.57 2.66 9.01
N GLU A 91 1.49 3.33 8.62
CA GLU A 91 0.22 3.35 9.33
C GLU A 91 -0.88 2.96 8.35
N MET A 92 -1.73 2.00 8.72
CA MET A 92 -2.77 1.49 7.83
C MET A 92 -4.05 1.23 8.60
N ASP A 93 -5.18 1.65 8.04
CA ASP A 93 -6.50 1.26 8.49
C ASP A 93 -6.78 -0.19 8.07
N ILE A 94 -7.05 -1.04 9.06
CA ILE A 94 -7.22 -2.48 8.85
C ILE A 94 -8.53 -2.91 9.51
N THR A 95 -9.33 -3.73 8.82
CA THR A 95 -10.49 -4.37 9.44
C THR A 95 -10.03 -5.52 10.35
N GLU A 96 -10.80 -5.84 11.39
CA GLU A 96 -10.39 -6.86 12.38
C GLU A 96 -10.07 -8.22 11.74
N GLU A 97 -10.75 -8.56 10.63
CA GLU A 97 -10.52 -9.80 9.86
C GLU A 97 -9.07 -9.92 9.34
N TYR A 98 -8.44 -8.82 8.92
CA TYR A 98 -7.11 -8.84 8.32
C TYR A 98 -5.99 -8.43 9.28
N LYS A 99 -6.31 -8.09 10.52
CA LYS A 99 -5.36 -7.62 11.52
C LYS A 99 -4.21 -8.59 11.75
N ASP A 100 -4.51 -9.87 11.99
CA ASP A 100 -3.49 -10.89 12.24
C ASP A 100 -2.61 -11.12 11.00
N TYR A 101 -3.21 -11.08 9.81
CA TYR A 101 -2.47 -11.22 8.56
C TYR A 101 -1.46 -10.08 8.39
N PHE A 102 -1.88 -8.83 8.57
CA PHE A 102 -1.02 -7.67 8.42
C PHE A 102 0.02 -7.56 9.54
N ALA A 103 -0.33 -7.89 10.78
CA ALA A 103 0.60 -7.91 11.91
C ALA A 103 1.79 -8.88 11.68
N ASN A 104 1.57 -9.97 10.94
CA ASN A 104 2.61 -10.94 10.61
C ASN A 104 3.36 -10.63 9.31
N THR A 105 2.71 -9.94 8.37
CA THR A 105 3.23 -9.71 7.01
C THR A 105 4.05 -8.42 6.91
N TRP A 106 3.58 -7.33 7.53
CA TRP A 106 4.27 -6.04 7.52
C TRP A 106 5.71 -6.10 8.05
N PRO A 107 6.01 -6.79 9.18
CA PRO A 107 7.39 -6.90 9.66
C PRO A 107 8.35 -7.50 8.62
N LYS A 108 7.91 -8.56 7.92
CA LYS A 108 8.70 -9.21 6.87
C LYS A 108 8.91 -8.28 5.67
N ALA A 109 7.89 -7.52 5.31
CA ALA A 109 7.94 -6.57 4.21
C ALA A 109 8.92 -5.43 4.53
N LEU A 110 8.88 -4.88 5.74
CA LEU A 110 9.77 -3.81 6.20
C LEU A 110 11.23 -4.26 6.34
N GLU A 111 11.47 -5.49 6.78
CA GLU A 111 12.81 -6.07 6.80
C GLU A 111 13.43 -6.11 5.39
N GLN A 112 12.63 -6.46 4.37
CA GLN A 112 13.08 -6.41 2.98
C GLN A 112 13.33 -4.98 2.50
N VAL A 113 12.52 -3.99 2.89
CA VAL A 113 12.78 -2.58 2.59
C VAL A 113 14.12 -2.15 3.18
N LYS A 114 14.35 -2.44 4.46
CA LYS A 114 15.61 -2.13 5.15
C LYS A 114 16.82 -2.72 4.41
N ALA A 115 16.77 -4.02 4.09
CA ALA A 115 17.84 -4.71 3.38
C ALA A 115 18.06 -4.22 1.94
N LEU A 116 17.08 -3.56 1.32
CA LEU A 116 17.23 -2.94 -0.02
C LEU A 116 17.80 -1.53 0.05
N SER A 117 17.45 -0.78 1.09
CA SER A 117 17.84 0.62 1.27
C SER A 117 19.23 0.80 1.87
N GLU A 118 19.68 -0.14 2.70
CA GLU A 118 20.94 -0.04 3.47
C GLU A 118 22.09 -0.87 2.86
N LYS A 119 22.04 -1.09 1.54
CA LYS A 119 23.10 -1.79 0.82
C LYS A 119 24.33 -0.94 0.59
#